data_AF-A0A538AB75-F1
#
_entry.id   AF-A0A538AB75-F1
#
_cell.length_a   1.000
_cell.length_b   1.000
_cell.length_c   1.000
_cell.angle_alpha   90.00
_cell.angle_beta   90.00
_cell.angle_gamma   90.00
#
_symmetry.space_group_name_H-M   'P 1'
#
loop_
_entity.id
_entity.type
_entity.pdbx_description
1 polymer ?
#
loop_
_entity_poly.entity_id
_entity_poly.type
_entity_poly.pdbx_seq_one_letter_code
_entity_poly.pdbx_strand_id
1 'polypeptide(L)'
;GAETVYASDDAMFADYVAQPAAFVLHQLASTHQPELILFGPTYDSRDLAGRLQARTGSSLMTNVTDILTTDYAQTQIFGGTKIVDVTLSGPNPKLLIGRPKAFPAESSGGTATVNPIDIQVPDDQKQVKRIERHVEQGSGPKLEEAKVVVSGGRGLQDPKNFELLRDLAAAIGNAAVGASRAVVDAGWVPYSMQIGQTGKTVKPEVYIAVGISGATQHMVGMKEAKRIVAINKDKDAPIFSIADLGIVGDALAILPKITEQIRAAKG
;
A
#
# COMPACT_ATOMS: atom_id res chain seq x y z
N GLY A 1 -14.21 -6.58 18.99
CA GLY A 1 -14.77 -6.82 17.64
C GLY A 1 -14.94 -8.28 17.31
N ALA A 2 -13.85 -9.03 17.13
CA ALA A 2 -13.93 -10.46 16.84
C ALA A 2 -14.56 -11.25 18.00
N GLU A 3 -15.48 -12.18 17.69
CA GLU A 3 -16.13 -13.06 18.66
C GLU A 3 -15.43 -14.42 18.76
N THR A 4 -14.82 -14.89 17.66
CA THR A 4 -14.07 -16.14 17.59
C THR A 4 -12.75 -15.90 16.88
N VAL A 5 -11.68 -16.51 17.38
CA VAL A 5 -10.33 -16.45 16.81
C VAL A 5 -9.84 -17.86 16.58
N TYR A 6 -9.50 -18.20 15.33
CA TYR A 6 -8.78 -19.42 15.01
C TYR A 6 -7.29 -19.11 15.01
N ALA A 7 -6.53 -19.73 15.92
CA ALA A 7 -5.13 -19.40 16.17
C ALA A 7 -4.20 -20.60 16.02
N SER A 8 -2.98 -20.35 15.55
CA SER A 8 -1.90 -21.32 15.51
C SER A 8 -0.57 -20.60 15.63
N ASP A 9 0.33 -21.18 16.42
CA ASP A 9 1.71 -20.71 16.59
C ASP A 9 2.71 -21.56 15.79
N ASP A 10 2.23 -22.38 14.85
CA ASP A 10 3.10 -23.21 14.02
C ASP A 10 4.01 -22.35 13.13
N ALA A 11 5.33 -22.56 13.27
CA ALA A 11 6.35 -21.85 12.51
C ALA A 11 6.20 -21.99 10.99
N MET A 12 5.50 -23.02 10.49
CA MET A 12 5.27 -23.21 9.06
C MET A 12 4.62 -22.00 8.39
N PHE A 13 3.77 -21.24 9.10
CA PHE A 13 3.14 -20.05 8.54
C PHE A 13 4.11 -18.87 8.38
N ALA A 14 5.27 -18.91 9.02
CA ALA A 14 6.36 -17.96 8.84
C ALA A 14 7.43 -18.49 7.85
N ASP A 15 7.68 -19.79 7.89
CA ASP A 15 8.76 -20.47 7.15
C ASP A 15 8.41 -20.75 5.69
N TYR A 16 7.13 -20.93 5.36
CA TYR A 16 6.69 -21.18 4.00
C TYR A 16 5.92 -19.98 3.46
N VAL A 17 5.94 -19.82 2.14
CA VAL A 17 5.05 -18.87 1.45
C VAL A 17 3.60 -19.35 1.51
N ALA A 18 2.65 -18.66 0.88
CA ALA A 18 1.22 -18.79 1.14
C ALA A 18 0.56 -20.19 1.06
N GLN A 19 1.24 -21.23 0.56
CA GLN A 19 0.66 -22.56 0.31
C GLN A 19 0.12 -23.26 1.58
N PRO A 20 0.86 -23.41 2.70
CA PRO A 20 0.31 -23.99 3.93
C PRO A 20 -0.87 -23.19 4.49
N ALA A 21 -0.75 -21.86 4.51
CA ALA A 21 -1.83 -20.99 4.95
C ALA A 21 -3.09 -21.14 4.08
N ALA A 22 -2.93 -21.25 2.75
CA ALA A 22 -4.05 -21.45 1.82
C ALA A 22 -4.75 -22.79 2.04
N PHE A 23 -3.98 -23.85 2.32
CA PHE A 23 -4.53 -25.16 2.65
C PHE A 23 -5.36 -25.12 3.93
N VAL A 24 -4.82 -24.52 5.00
CA VAL A 24 -5.51 -24.41 6.28
C VAL A 24 -6.75 -23.54 6.17
N LEU A 25 -6.68 -22.38 5.49
CA LEU A 25 -7.85 -21.55 5.25
C LEU A 25 -8.93 -22.27 4.44
N HIS A 26 -8.56 -23.08 3.45
CA HIS A 26 -9.51 -23.89 2.70
C HIS A 26 -10.24 -24.91 3.58
N GLN A 27 -9.52 -25.58 4.49
CA GLN A 27 -10.13 -26.52 5.45
C GLN A 27 -11.06 -25.81 6.43
N LEU A 28 -10.63 -24.66 6.99
CA LEU A 28 -11.48 -23.85 7.86
C LEU A 28 -12.73 -23.36 7.13
N ALA A 29 -12.60 -22.89 5.88
CA ALA A 29 -13.73 -22.46 5.06
C ALA A 29 -14.68 -23.63 4.74
N SER A 30 -14.17 -24.83 4.52
CA SER A 30 -14.99 -26.03 4.26
C SER A 30 -15.80 -26.44 5.50
N THR A 31 -15.19 -26.34 6.69
CA THR A 31 -15.82 -26.69 7.96
C THR A 31 -16.83 -25.66 8.43
N HIS A 32 -16.50 -24.37 8.32
CA HIS A 32 -17.29 -23.29 8.89
C HIS A 32 -18.19 -22.57 7.87
N GLN A 33 -18.02 -22.85 6.58
CA GLN A 33 -18.84 -22.32 5.48
C GLN A 33 -19.13 -20.82 5.58
N PRO A 34 -18.10 -19.95 5.74
CA PRO A 34 -18.34 -18.52 5.82
C PRO A 34 -18.91 -17.99 4.50
N GLU A 35 -19.75 -16.95 4.57
CA GLU A 35 -20.24 -16.25 3.37
C GLU A 35 -19.18 -15.37 2.74
N LEU A 36 -18.31 -14.76 3.56
CA LEU A 36 -17.34 -13.75 3.16
C LEU A 36 -16.02 -13.96 3.92
N ILE A 37 -14.90 -13.86 3.21
CA ILE A 37 -13.57 -13.76 3.81
C ILE A 37 -12.92 -12.46 3.35
N LEU A 38 -12.53 -11.65 4.34
CA LEU A 38 -11.87 -10.36 4.13
C LEU A 38 -10.37 -10.50 4.38
N PHE A 39 -9.58 -9.93 3.49
CA PHE A 39 -8.13 -9.87 3.60
C PHE A 39 -7.64 -8.43 3.66
N GLY A 40 -6.54 -8.24 4.41
CA GLY A 40 -5.78 -7.00 4.37
C GLY A 40 -5.07 -6.80 3.01
N PRO A 41 -4.71 -5.56 2.65
CA PRO A 41 -4.09 -5.23 1.36
C PRO A 41 -2.60 -5.58 1.25
N THR A 42 -2.18 -6.73 1.78
CA THR A 42 -0.76 -7.13 1.76
C THR A 42 -0.42 -7.97 0.53
N TYR A 43 0.87 -8.06 0.19
CA TYR A 43 1.32 -8.96 -0.88
C TYR A 43 1.04 -10.43 -0.55
N ASP A 44 1.28 -10.83 0.71
CA ASP A 44 1.02 -12.19 1.19
C ASP A 44 -0.48 -12.52 1.09
N SER A 45 -1.35 -11.57 1.44
CA SER A 45 -2.80 -11.73 1.32
C SER A 45 -3.26 -11.89 -0.14
N ARG A 46 -2.61 -11.22 -1.09
CA ARG A 46 -2.93 -11.38 -2.52
C ARG A 46 -2.56 -12.76 -3.05
N ASP A 47 -1.39 -13.28 -2.68
CA ASP A 47 -0.97 -14.65 -3.03
C ASP A 47 -1.92 -15.67 -2.39
N LEU A 48 -2.20 -15.50 -1.10
CA LEU A 48 -3.08 -16.38 -0.33
C LEU A 48 -4.52 -16.42 -0.88
N ALA A 49 -5.11 -15.27 -1.13
CA ALA A 49 -6.49 -15.17 -1.63
C ALA A 49 -6.62 -15.76 -3.03
N GLY A 50 -5.63 -15.56 -3.92
CA GLY A 50 -5.62 -16.16 -5.25
C GLY A 50 -5.58 -17.69 -5.20
N ARG A 51 -4.78 -18.27 -4.30
CA ARG A 51 -4.75 -19.73 -4.09
C ARG A 51 -6.05 -20.25 -3.52
N LEU A 52 -6.64 -19.55 -2.55
CA LEU A 52 -7.92 -19.93 -1.96
C LEU A 52 -9.05 -19.87 -3.00
N GLN A 53 -9.06 -18.84 -3.85
CA GLN A 53 -9.98 -18.70 -4.96
C GLN A 53 -9.95 -19.94 -5.88
N ALA A 54 -8.75 -20.36 -6.28
CA ALA A 54 -8.58 -21.51 -7.16
C ALA A 54 -9.08 -22.82 -6.53
N ARG A 55 -8.98 -22.98 -5.21
CA ARG A 55 -9.44 -24.18 -4.49
C ARG A 55 -10.95 -24.21 -4.29
N THR A 56 -11.56 -23.05 -4.03
CA THR A 56 -12.97 -22.91 -3.66
C THR A 56 -13.88 -22.68 -4.87
N GLY A 57 -13.34 -22.16 -5.97
CA GLY A 57 -14.13 -21.66 -7.10
C GLY A 57 -14.83 -20.33 -6.83
N SER A 58 -14.56 -19.71 -5.68
CA SER A 58 -15.16 -18.44 -5.26
C SER A 58 -14.79 -17.26 -6.15
N SER A 59 -15.58 -16.18 -6.08
CA SER A 59 -15.15 -14.88 -6.60
C SER A 59 -14.08 -14.25 -5.70
N LEU A 60 -13.06 -13.66 -6.31
CA LEU A 60 -12.09 -12.79 -5.65
C LEU A 60 -12.15 -11.38 -6.24
N MET A 61 -12.39 -10.38 -5.39
CA MET A 61 -12.28 -8.98 -5.78
C MET A 61 -11.23 -8.26 -4.93
N THR A 62 -10.39 -7.46 -5.60
CA THR A 62 -9.31 -6.70 -4.96
C THR A 62 -9.52 -5.19 -5.07
N ASN A 63 -8.78 -4.41 -4.29
CA ASN A 63 -8.92 -2.96 -4.19
C ASN A 63 -10.37 -2.52 -3.87
N VAL A 64 -11.07 -3.32 -3.07
CA VAL A 64 -12.44 -3.04 -2.65
C VAL A 64 -12.45 -1.78 -1.78
N THR A 65 -13.27 -0.80 -2.16
CA THR A 65 -13.45 0.45 -1.41
C THR A 65 -14.66 0.43 -0.50
N ASP A 66 -15.65 -0.41 -0.81
CA ASP A 66 -16.85 -0.57 0.01
C ASP A 66 -17.46 -1.97 -0.16
N ILE A 67 -18.19 -2.44 0.85
CA ILE A 67 -18.92 -3.71 0.83
C ILE A 67 -20.40 -3.38 0.95
N LEU A 68 -21.14 -3.50 -0.14
CA LEU A 68 -22.54 -3.09 -0.21
C LEU A 68 -23.45 -4.19 0.33
N THR A 69 -23.16 -5.44 -0.01
CA THR A 69 -23.78 -6.66 0.52
C THR A 69 -22.77 -7.81 0.46
N THR A 70 -23.16 -9.02 0.88
CA THR A 70 -22.33 -10.21 0.74
C THR A 70 -22.04 -10.58 -0.72
N ASP A 71 -22.92 -10.24 -1.66
CA ASP A 71 -22.77 -10.52 -3.10
C ASP A 71 -22.37 -9.29 -3.94
N TYR A 72 -22.21 -8.11 -3.33
CA TYR A 72 -21.89 -6.87 -4.04
C TYR A 72 -20.83 -6.05 -3.31
N ALA A 73 -19.79 -5.66 -4.05
CA ALA A 73 -18.74 -4.79 -3.55
C ALA A 73 -18.52 -3.60 -4.49
N GLN A 74 -17.98 -2.50 -3.97
CA GLN A 74 -17.53 -1.38 -4.77
C GLN A 74 -16.01 -1.44 -4.91
N THR A 75 -15.50 -1.16 -6.11
CA THR A 75 -14.06 -1.10 -6.37
C THR A 75 -13.74 0.07 -7.31
N GLN A 76 -12.45 0.36 -7.45
CA GLN A 76 -11.97 1.34 -8.41
C GLN A 76 -11.08 0.68 -9.46
N ILE A 77 -11.39 0.93 -10.73
CA ILE A 77 -10.65 0.42 -11.90
C ILE A 77 -10.01 1.56 -12.69
N PHE A 78 -9.20 1.23 -13.69
CA PHE A 78 -8.47 2.20 -14.53
C PHE A 78 -7.68 3.24 -13.73
N GLY A 79 -6.84 2.76 -12.81
CA GLY A 79 -6.05 3.64 -11.94
C GLY A 79 -6.91 4.47 -10.98
N GLY A 80 -8.12 4.01 -10.68
CA GLY A 80 -9.10 4.65 -9.82
C GLY A 80 -9.83 5.84 -10.45
N THR A 81 -9.95 5.88 -11.78
CA THR A 81 -10.72 6.91 -12.51
C THR A 81 -12.18 6.53 -12.68
N LYS A 82 -12.52 5.25 -12.46
CA LYS A 82 -13.88 4.73 -12.48
C LYS A 82 -14.14 3.98 -11.19
N ILE A 83 -15.24 4.33 -10.54
CA ILE A 83 -15.80 3.58 -9.41
C ILE A 83 -16.89 2.70 -10.01
N VAL A 84 -16.86 1.41 -9.68
CA VAL A 84 -17.80 0.43 -10.20
C VAL A 84 -18.28 -0.47 -9.06
N ASP A 85 -19.57 -0.79 -9.10
CA ASP A 85 -20.13 -1.84 -8.27
C ASP A 85 -19.98 -3.16 -9.03
N VAL A 86 -19.54 -4.20 -8.33
CA VAL A 86 -19.27 -5.51 -8.91
C VAL A 86 -20.07 -6.58 -8.20
N THR A 87 -20.70 -7.46 -8.98
CA THR A 87 -21.36 -8.66 -8.48
C THR A 87 -20.33 -9.76 -8.24
N LEU A 88 -20.33 -10.30 -7.03
CA LEU A 88 -19.47 -11.40 -6.58
C LEU A 88 -20.16 -12.73 -6.90
N SER A 89 -19.99 -13.22 -8.12
CA SER A 89 -20.64 -14.46 -8.58
C SER A 89 -19.88 -15.72 -8.13
N GLY A 90 -20.57 -16.85 -7.99
CA GLY A 90 -19.97 -18.15 -7.63
C GLY A 90 -20.25 -18.58 -6.19
N PRO A 91 -19.67 -19.71 -5.73
CA PRO A 91 -19.92 -20.25 -4.40
C PRO A 91 -19.34 -19.38 -3.28
N ASN A 92 -19.84 -19.59 -2.07
CA ASN A 92 -19.27 -19.03 -0.85
C ASN A 92 -18.01 -19.79 -0.44
N PRO A 93 -17.06 -19.14 0.25
CA PRO A 93 -17.06 -17.71 0.62
C PRO A 93 -16.70 -16.79 -0.54
N LYS A 94 -17.28 -15.59 -0.62
CA LYS A 94 -16.70 -14.53 -1.46
C LYS A 94 -15.40 -14.03 -0.83
N LEU A 95 -14.40 -13.71 -1.65
CA LEU A 95 -13.08 -13.29 -1.18
C LEU A 95 -12.85 -11.83 -1.53
N LEU A 96 -12.60 -10.98 -0.53
CA LEU A 96 -12.38 -9.56 -0.76
C LEU A 96 -11.04 -9.10 -0.18
N ILE A 97 -10.29 -8.34 -0.97
CA ILE A 97 -9.12 -7.61 -0.50
C ILE A 97 -9.44 -6.12 -0.51
N GLY A 98 -9.54 -5.54 0.70
CA GLY A 98 -9.79 -4.12 0.86
C GLY A 98 -8.68 -3.28 0.25
N ARG A 99 -9.00 -2.09 -0.26
CA ARG A 99 -8.00 -1.09 -0.66
C ARG A 99 -7.34 -0.50 0.59
N PRO A 100 -6.02 -0.22 0.59
CA PRO A 100 -5.38 0.48 1.70
C PRO A 100 -6.14 1.73 2.11
N LYS A 101 -6.44 1.85 3.41
CA LYS A 101 -7.12 3.01 4.01
C LYS A 101 -8.52 3.30 3.43
N ALA A 102 -9.20 2.30 2.84
CA ALA A 102 -10.61 2.44 2.47
C ALA A 102 -11.53 2.29 3.68
N PHE A 103 -11.23 1.33 4.56
CA PHE A 103 -12.03 1.06 5.77
C PHE A 103 -11.33 1.66 7.00
N PRO A 104 -11.99 2.58 7.73
CA PRO A 104 -11.45 3.06 9.01
C PRO A 104 -11.47 1.93 10.04
N ALA A 105 -10.43 1.85 10.87
CA ALA A 105 -10.42 0.95 12.01
C ALA A 105 -11.18 1.60 13.17
N GLU A 106 -12.12 0.86 13.75
CA GLU A 106 -12.87 1.29 14.93
C GLU A 106 -12.52 0.41 16.12
N SER A 107 -12.18 1.04 17.25
CA SER A 107 -11.94 0.31 18.49
C SER A 107 -13.27 -0.26 18.96
N SER A 108 -13.34 -1.59 18.99
CA SER A 108 -14.45 -2.31 19.57
C SER A 108 -13.90 -3.19 20.68
N GLY A 109 -14.40 -3.00 21.90
CA GLY A 109 -14.10 -3.88 23.03
C GLY A 109 -14.65 -5.30 22.82
N GLY A 110 -14.70 -6.07 23.91
CA GLY A 110 -15.29 -7.41 23.94
C GLY A 110 -14.27 -8.52 24.21
N THR A 111 -14.77 -9.75 24.20
CA THR A 111 -14.00 -10.98 24.41
C THR A 111 -14.19 -11.91 23.22
N ALA A 112 -13.15 -12.66 22.85
CA ALA A 112 -13.21 -13.64 21.79
C ALA A 112 -12.89 -15.04 22.32
N THR A 113 -13.59 -16.05 21.82
CA THR A 113 -13.23 -17.45 22.05
C THR A 113 -12.08 -17.83 21.12
N VAL A 114 -10.97 -18.31 21.69
CA VAL A 114 -9.80 -18.74 20.92
C VAL A 114 -9.87 -20.24 20.69
N ASN A 115 -9.98 -20.63 19.43
CA ASN A 115 -9.98 -22.02 18.98
C ASN A 115 -8.61 -22.34 18.36
N PRO A 116 -7.87 -23.33 18.87
CA PRO A 116 -6.64 -23.75 18.24
C PRO A 116 -6.93 -24.38 16.87
N ILE A 117 -6.07 -24.10 15.89
CA ILE A 117 -6.09 -24.76 14.59
C ILE A 117 -5.35 -26.08 14.72
N ASP A 118 -6.10 -27.19 14.71
CA ASP A 118 -5.56 -28.56 14.63
C ASP A 118 -5.78 -29.12 13.23
N ILE A 119 -5.08 -28.54 12.25
CA ILE A 119 -5.10 -29.00 10.86
C ILE A 119 -3.69 -29.42 10.48
N GLN A 120 -3.52 -30.71 10.23
CA GLN A 120 -2.25 -31.27 9.76
C GLN A 120 -2.04 -30.88 8.29
N VAL A 121 -0.95 -30.14 8.03
CA VAL A 121 -0.59 -29.72 6.67
C VAL A 121 0.37 -30.75 6.06
N PRO A 122 -0.01 -31.41 4.95
CA PRO A 122 0.85 -32.37 4.27
C PRO A 122 2.11 -31.72 3.69
N ASP A 123 3.18 -32.51 3.54
CA ASP A 123 4.47 -31.99 3.08
C ASP A 123 4.47 -31.53 1.62
N ASP A 124 3.55 -32.05 0.80
CA ASP A 124 3.37 -31.57 -0.57
C ASP A 124 2.80 -30.14 -0.64
N GLN A 125 2.29 -29.59 0.47
CA GLN A 125 1.89 -28.19 0.61
C GLN A 125 3.05 -27.29 1.10
N LYS A 126 4.22 -27.87 1.38
CA LYS A 126 5.40 -27.20 1.94
C LYS A 126 6.58 -27.15 0.95
N GLN A 127 6.29 -26.94 -0.34
CA GLN A 127 7.30 -27.02 -1.40
C GLN A 127 8.23 -25.80 -1.49
N VAL A 128 7.77 -24.61 -1.06
CA VAL A 128 8.52 -23.36 -1.19
C VAL A 128 8.80 -22.78 0.19
N LYS A 129 10.05 -22.95 0.64
CA LYS A 129 10.54 -22.48 1.93
C LYS A 129 11.25 -21.12 1.81
N ARG A 130 10.93 -20.22 2.73
CA ARG A 130 11.65 -18.96 2.93
C ARG A 130 12.97 -19.28 3.64
N ILE A 131 14.08 -19.04 2.94
CA ILE A 131 15.42 -19.27 3.50
C ILE A 131 15.90 -18.05 4.30
N GLU A 132 15.59 -16.84 3.82
CA GLU A 132 16.01 -15.59 4.42
C GLU A 132 14.90 -14.52 4.34
N ARG A 133 14.92 -13.57 5.28
CA ARG A 133 14.09 -12.37 5.27
C ARG A 133 14.97 -11.17 5.57
N HIS A 134 15.16 -10.32 4.58
CA HIS A 134 15.83 -9.03 4.77
C HIS A 134 14.80 -7.94 5.01
N VAL A 135 14.88 -7.30 6.17
CA VAL A 135 14.17 -6.05 6.42
C VAL A 135 15.08 -4.93 5.93
N GLU A 136 14.73 -4.30 4.81
CA GLU A 136 15.42 -3.07 4.41
C GLU A 136 15.26 -2.04 5.53
N GLN A 137 16.39 -1.61 6.10
CA GLN A 137 16.39 -0.52 7.07
C GLN A 137 16.05 0.78 6.33
N GLY A 138 14.82 1.26 6.51
CA GLY A 138 14.44 2.61 6.10
C GLY A 138 14.98 3.63 7.10
N SER A 139 15.48 4.76 6.61
CA SER A 139 15.66 5.96 7.44
C SER A 139 14.39 6.81 7.42
N GLY A 140 13.96 7.30 8.58
CA GLY A 140 12.74 8.09 8.72
C GLY A 140 11.45 7.25 8.79
N PRO A 141 10.27 7.89 8.75
CA PRO A 141 8.99 7.21 8.87
C PRO A 141 8.67 6.36 7.64
N LYS A 142 7.85 5.32 7.83
CA LYS A 142 7.31 4.52 6.73
C LYS A 142 6.38 5.36 5.86
N LEU A 143 6.57 5.27 4.54
CA LEU A 143 5.79 6.00 3.53
C LEU A 143 4.27 5.82 3.68
N GLU A 144 3.83 4.62 3.98
CA GLU A 144 2.40 4.25 4.07
C GLU A 144 1.71 4.89 5.29
N GLU A 145 2.47 5.16 6.35
CA GLU A 145 2.00 5.67 7.64
C GLU A 145 2.24 7.18 7.80
N ALA A 146 3.09 7.77 6.96
CA ALA A 146 3.48 9.16 7.07
C ALA A 146 2.34 10.15 6.77
N LYS A 147 2.20 11.16 7.64
CA LYS A 147 1.26 12.29 7.42
C LYS A 147 1.72 13.21 6.31
N VAL A 148 3.02 13.36 6.11
CA VAL A 148 3.61 14.13 5.02
C VAL A 148 4.61 13.27 4.28
N VAL A 149 4.55 13.30 2.95
CA VAL A 149 5.49 12.62 2.07
C VAL A 149 6.14 13.64 1.15
N VAL A 150 7.48 13.68 1.14
CA VAL A 150 8.28 14.47 0.21
C VAL A 150 8.87 13.52 -0.81
N SER A 151 8.45 13.59 -2.07
CA SER A 151 8.83 12.61 -3.09
C SER A 151 9.61 13.21 -4.25
N GLY A 152 10.72 12.56 -4.62
CA GLY A 152 11.62 12.98 -5.70
C GLY A 152 11.44 12.21 -6.99
N GLY A 153 11.57 12.93 -8.11
CA GLY A 153 11.63 12.37 -9.45
C GLY A 153 12.95 12.66 -10.17
N ARG A 154 13.02 12.24 -11.44
CA ARG A 154 14.18 12.48 -12.32
C ARG A 154 14.54 13.96 -12.47
N GLY A 155 13.60 14.88 -12.22
CA GLY A 155 13.84 16.31 -12.22
C GLY A 155 14.84 16.81 -11.16
N LEU A 156 15.24 15.95 -10.20
CA LEU A 156 16.34 16.23 -9.27
C LEU A 156 17.74 16.08 -9.91
N GLN A 157 17.82 15.48 -11.09
CA GLN A 157 19.02 15.36 -11.95
C GLN A 157 20.17 14.48 -11.42
N ASP A 158 20.48 14.53 -10.11
CA ASP A 158 21.58 13.81 -9.48
C ASP A 158 21.11 13.13 -8.17
N PRO A 159 21.55 11.89 -7.87
CA PRO A 159 21.24 11.22 -6.60
C PRO A 159 21.56 12.05 -5.36
N LYS A 160 22.64 12.85 -5.37
CA LYS A 160 23.05 13.69 -4.23
C LYS A 160 22.00 14.73 -3.86
N ASN A 161 21.20 15.17 -4.83
CA ASN A 161 20.14 16.15 -4.58
C ASN A 161 18.96 15.58 -3.80
N PHE A 162 18.90 14.27 -3.55
CA PHE A 162 17.94 13.70 -2.59
C PHE A 162 18.15 14.20 -1.15
N GLU A 163 19.35 14.66 -0.80
CA GLU A 163 19.59 15.30 0.50
C GLU A 163 18.69 16.52 0.70
N LEU A 164 18.38 17.28 -0.35
CA LEU A 164 17.45 18.43 -0.26
C LEU A 164 16.03 17.99 0.15
N LEU A 165 15.61 16.79 -0.26
CA LEU A 165 14.33 16.24 0.17
C LEU A 165 14.37 15.78 1.63
N ARG A 166 15.50 15.20 2.06
CA ARG A 166 15.72 14.79 3.45
C ARG A 166 15.74 15.99 4.38
N ASP A 167 16.40 17.07 3.98
CA ASP A 167 16.43 18.35 4.72
C ASP A 167 15.04 18.95 4.88
N LEU A 168 14.26 18.99 3.79
CA LEU A 168 12.88 19.46 3.83
C LEU A 168 12.01 18.57 4.72
N ALA A 169 12.14 17.24 4.57
CA ALA A 169 11.39 16.28 5.38
C ALA A 169 11.71 16.39 6.87
N ALA A 170 12.98 16.60 7.22
CA ALA A 170 13.42 16.87 8.58
C ALA A 170 12.81 18.18 9.11
N ALA A 171 12.87 19.26 8.32
CA ALA A 171 12.30 20.56 8.70
C ALA A 171 10.78 20.48 8.96
N ILE A 172 10.04 19.66 8.21
CA ILE A 172 8.59 19.44 8.39
C ILE A 172 8.27 18.67 9.69
N GLY A 173 9.25 18.03 10.33
CA GLY A 173 9.06 17.27 11.57
C GLY A 173 9.00 15.78 11.29
N ASN A 174 10.03 15.28 10.61
CA ASN A 174 10.20 13.87 10.24
C ASN A 174 9.09 13.39 9.27
N ALA A 175 8.95 14.06 8.12
CA ALA A 175 8.17 13.53 7.00
C ALA A 175 8.89 12.33 6.36
N ALA A 176 8.15 11.48 5.63
CA ALA A 176 8.77 10.38 4.90
C ALA A 176 9.28 10.86 3.52
N VAL A 177 10.41 10.32 3.07
CA VAL A 177 10.96 10.59 1.75
C VAL A 177 10.61 9.44 0.81
N GLY A 178 10.05 9.77 -0.35
CA GLY A 178 9.68 8.81 -1.38
C GLY A 178 10.32 9.10 -2.72
N ALA A 179 10.11 8.24 -3.70
CA ALA A 179 10.64 8.41 -5.04
C ALA A 179 9.73 7.84 -6.13
N SER A 180 9.83 8.42 -7.32
CA SER A 180 9.26 7.83 -8.53
C SER A 180 10.05 6.60 -8.98
N ARG A 181 9.38 5.68 -9.70
CA ARG A 181 10.04 4.51 -10.31
C ARG A 181 11.26 4.87 -11.16
N ALA A 182 11.21 5.96 -11.92
CA ALA A 182 12.32 6.37 -12.78
C ALA A 182 13.64 6.66 -12.03
N VAL A 183 13.54 6.98 -10.73
CA VAL A 183 14.69 7.21 -9.85
C VAL A 183 15.20 5.90 -9.25
N VAL A 184 14.29 4.99 -8.89
CA VAL A 184 14.60 3.65 -8.39
C VAL A 184 15.27 2.81 -9.48
N ASP A 185 14.70 2.80 -10.69
CA ASP A 185 15.25 2.11 -11.86
C ASP A 185 16.64 2.68 -12.24
N ALA A 186 16.92 3.94 -11.90
CA ALA A 186 18.23 4.58 -12.09
C ALA A 186 19.23 4.28 -10.95
N GLY A 187 18.83 3.53 -9.92
CA GLY A 187 19.68 3.12 -8.81
C GLY A 187 19.97 4.20 -7.77
N TRP A 188 19.23 5.32 -7.76
CA TRP A 188 19.53 6.43 -6.83
C TRP A 188 19.05 6.16 -5.41
N VAL A 189 17.98 5.39 -5.27
CA VAL A 189 17.31 5.06 -4.00
C VAL A 189 16.72 3.66 -4.06
N PRO A 190 16.53 2.97 -2.92
CA PRO A 190 16.00 1.62 -2.89
C PRO A 190 14.52 1.54 -3.32
N TYR A 191 14.10 0.35 -3.71
CA TYR A 191 12.72 0.06 -4.12
C TYR A 191 11.69 0.34 -3.00
N SER A 192 12.09 0.23 -1.73
CA SER A 192 11.23 0.57 -0.58
C SER A 192 10.76 2.04 -0.56
N MET A 193 11.44 2.93 -1.29
CA MET A 193 11.03 4.32 -1.48
C MET A 193 10.08 4.53 -2.67
N GLN A 194 9.84 3.53 -3.51
CA GLN A 194 9.04 3.66 -4.72
C GLN A 194 7.56 3.92 -4.39
N ILE A 195 7.00 4.97 -4.98
CA ILE A 195 5.57 5.29 -4.94
C ILE A 195 4.97 5.10 -6.33
N GLY A 196 3.79 4.49 -6.39
CA GLY A 196 3.06 4.27 -7.64
C GLY A 196 2.35 2.92 -7.70
N GLN A 197 1.79 2.60 -8.86
CA GLN A 197 1.01 1.40 -9.14
C GLN A 197 1.79 0.11 -8.83
N THR A 198 3.09 0.09 -9.16
CA THR A 198 4.01 -1.03 -8.88
C THR A 198 4.89 -0.74 -7.66
N GLY A 199 4.55 0.24 -6.83
CA GLY A 199 5.28 0.58 -5.62
C GLY A 199 4.32 0.63 -4.44
N LYS A 200 4.62 1.50 -3.49
CA LYS A 200 3.73 1.79 -2.37
C LYS A 200 2.62 2.74 -2.80
N THR A 201 1.42 2.47 -2.33
CA THR A 201 0.31 3.42 -2.37
C THR A 201 0.28 4.17 -1.04
N VAL A 202 0.34 5.50 -1.11
CA VAL A 202 0.35 6.39 0.06
C VAL A 202 -0.87 7.30 0.03
N LYS A 203 -1.33 7.69 1.22
CA LYS A 203 -2.46 8.61 1.42
C LYS A 203 -2.13 9.58 2.56
N PRO A 204 -1.15 10.47 2.38
CA PRO A 204 -0.75 11.44 3.39
C PRO A 204 -1.75 12.61 3.45
N GLU A 205 -1.63 13.42 4.50
CA GLU A 205 -2.30 14.72 4.58
C GLU A 205 -1.70 15.71 3.56
N VAL A 206 -0.37 15.64 3.34
CA VAL A 206 0.33 16.46 2.34
C VAL A 206 1.32 15.59 1.55
N TYR A 207 1.27 15.68 0.23
CA TYR A 207 2.24 15.09 -0.68
C TYR A 207 2.97 16.20 -1.44
N ILE A 208 4.30 16.24 -1.35
CA ILE A 208 5.14 17.20 -2.07
C ILE A 208 5.88 16.45 -3.18
N ALA A 209 5.43 16.64 -4.43
CA ALA A 209 6.01 16.05 -5.62
C ALA A 209 7.10 16.97 -6.21
N VAL A 210 8.36 16.54 -6.17
CA VAL A 210 9.51 17.36 -6.57
C VAL A 210 10.19 16.77 -7.80
N GLY A 211 10.12 17.47 -8.93
CA GLY A 211 10.73 17.03 -10.17
C GLY A 211 10.11 15.72 -10.71
N ILE A 212 8.84 15.47 -10.40
CA ILE A 212 8.07 14.31 -10.85
C ILE A 212 7.16 14.76 -12.01
N SER A 213 7.21 14.07 -13.14
CA SER A 213 6.39 14.41 -14.31
C SER A 213 4.90 14.15 -14.10
N GLY A 214 4.54 13.16 -13.28
CA GLY A 214 3.14 12.75 -13.07
C GLY A 214 2.66 11.71 -14.07
N ALA A 215 3.51 10.76 -14.46
CA ALA A 215 3.02 9.58 -15.18
C ALA A 215 1.88 8.90 -14.41
N THR A 216 0.86 8.39 -15.13
CA THR A 216 -0.32 7.76 -14.52
C THR A 216 0.05 6.71 -13.48
N GLN A 217 1.07 5.90 -13.75
CA GLN A 217 1.57 4.86 -12.85
C GLN A 217 2.06 5.44 -11.52
N HIS A 218 2.67 6.63 -11.51
CA HIS A 218 3.05 7.31 -10.26
C HIS A 218 1.82 7.87 -9.55
N MET A 219 0.97 8.61 -10.28
CA MET A 219 -0.20 9.29 -9.73
C MET A 219 -1.18 8.32 -9.05
N VAL A 220 -1.39 7.12 -9.60
CA VAL A 220 -2.24 6.09 -8.99
C VAL A 220 -1.86 5.80 -7.53
N GLY A 221 -0.57 5.85 -7.20
CA GLY A 221 -0.08 5.56 -5.85
C GLY A 221 -0.16 6.74 -4.87
N MET A 222 -0.53 7.94 -5.30
CA MET A 222 -0.49 9.14 -4.43
C MET A 222 -1.64 10.14 -4.61
N LYS A 223 -2.47 9.99 -5.65
CA LYS A 223 -3.55 10.94 -5.99
C LYS A 223 -4.65 11.07 -4.92
N GLU A 224 -4.69 10.16 -3.95
CA GLU A 224 -5.61 10.23 -2.82
C GLU A 224 -5.05 11.03 -1.62
N ALA A 225 -3.84 11.59 -1.73
CA ALA A 225 -3.33 12.53 -0.74
C ALA A 225 -4.32 13.69 -0.55
N LYS A 226 -4.50 14.14 0.70
CA LYS A 226 -5.47 15.22 0.99
C LYS A 226 -5.09 16.54 0.35
N ARG A 227 -3.78 16.81 0.24
CA ARG A 227 -3.19 17.97 -0.47
C ARG A 227 -1.97 17.55 -1.28
N ILE A 228 -1.88 18.02 -2.51
CA ILE A 228 -0.76 17.75 -3.43
C ILE A 228 -0.08 19.08 -3.81
N VAL A 229 1.19 19.20 -3.45
CA VAL A 229 2.07 20.29 -3.89
C VAL A 229 3.02 19.75 -4.95
N ALA A 230 3.13 20.41 -6.09
CA ALA A 230 4.02 20.00 -7.18
C ALA A 230 5.05 21.08 -7.50
N ILE A 231 6.32 20.69 -7.62
CA ILE A 231 7.42 21.55 -8.05
C ILE A 231 8.04 20.94 -9.30
N ASN A 232 7.93 21.61 -10.44
CA ASN A 232 8.48 21.13 -11.70
C ASN A 232 8.93 22.29 -12.60
N LYS A 233 10.02 22.12 -13.37
CA LYS A 233 10.45 23.12 -14.36
C LYS A 233 9.53 23.16 -15.57
N ASP A 234 8.98 22.00 -15.95
CA ASP A 234 8.07 21.89 -17.07
C ASP A 234 6.66 22.29 -16.62
N LYS A 235 6.19 23.46 -17.06
CA LYS A 235 4.86 24.00 -16.77
C LYS A 235 3.72 23.11 -17.28
N ASP A 236 4.00 22.25 -18.26
CA ASP A 236 3.02 21.38 -18.91
C ASP A 236 3.08 19.96 -18.32
N ALA A 237 3.84 19.75 -17.24
CA ALA A 237 3.98 18.45 -16.58
C ALA A 237 2.61 17.92 -16.07
N PRO A 238 2.23 16.67 -16.41
CA PRO A 238 0.96 16.07 -15.99
C PRO A 238 0.67 16.11 -14.49
N ILE A 239 1.68 16.14 -13.62
CA ILE A 239 1.51 16.23 -12.17
C ILE A 239 0.68 17.46 -11.76
N PHE A 240 0.73 18.55 -12.52
CA PHE A 240 -0.05 19.76 -12.23
C PHE A 240 -1.56 19.56 -12.42
N SER A 241 -1.99 18.57 -13.20
CA SER A 241 -3.42 18.27 -13.38
C SER A 241 -4.13 17.78 -12.10
N ILE A 242 -3.36 17.32 -11.10
CA ILE A 242 -3.88 16.84 -9.81
C ILE A 242 -3.31 17.62 -8.61
N ALA A 243 -2.49 18.65 -8.85
CA ALA A 243 -1.88 19.42 -7.78
C ALA A 243 -2.85 20.48 -7.24
N ASP A 244 -2.98 20.56 -5.91
CA ASP A 244 -3.64 21.69 -5.23
C ASP A 244 -2.81 22.97 -5.35
N LEU A 245 -1.47 22.84 -5.38
CA LEU A 245 -0.53 23.94 -5.52
C LEU A 245 0.60 23.53 -6.48
N GLY A 246 0.73 24.24 -7.59
CA GLY A 246 1.81 24.06 -8.56
C GLY A 246 2.83 25.20 -8.51
N ILE A 247 4.12 24.85 -8.45
CA ILE A 247 5.24 25.78 -8.53
C ILE A 247 6.06 25.43 -9.77
N VAL A 248 6.04 26.32 -10.76
CA VAL A 248 6.87 26.18 -11.96
C VAL A 248 8.25 26.78 -11.69
N GLY A 249 9.29 25.96 -11.70
CA GLY A 249 10.65 26.44 -11.50
C GLY A 249 11.65 25.35 -11.13
N ASP A 250 12.88 25.80 -10.83
CA ASP A 250 13.97 24.89 -10.48
C ASP A 250 13.83 24.35 -9.05
N ALA A 251 13.55 23.06 -8.93
CA ALA A 251 13.48 22.37 -7.65
C ALA A 251 14.74 22.58 -6.80
N LEU A 252 15.93 22.61 -7.40
CA LEU A 252 17.19 22.76 -6.66
C LEU A 252 17.34 24.16 -6.05
N ALA A 253 16.74 25.19 -6.66
CA ALA A 253 16.74 26.55 -6.13
C ALA A 253 15.58 26.80 -5.16
N ILE A 254 14.45 26.11 -5.36
CA ILE A 254 13.23 26.30 -4.58
C ILE A 254 13.29 25.55 -3.24
N LEU A 255 13.75 24.29 -3.25
CA LEU A 255 13.76 23.46 -2.03
C LEU A 255 14.50 24.10 -0.85
N PRO A 256 15.73 24.65 -1.00
CA PRO A 256 16.42 25.29 0.13
C PRO A 256 15.62 26.45 0.74
N LYS A 257 14.98 27.27 -0.09
CA LYS A 257 14.18 28.41 0.34
C LYS A 257 12.93 27.96 1.11
N ILE A 258 12.24 26.93 0.63
CA ILE A 258 11.10 26.35 1.34
C ILE A 258 11.54 25.80 2.69
N THR A 259 12.64 25.04 2.72
CA THR A 259 13.19 24.47 3.96
C THR A 259 13.53 25.54 4.98
N GLU A 260 14.17 26.64 4.56
CA GLU A 260 14.48 27.78 5.44
C GLU A 260 13.21 28.42 6.01
N GLN A 261 12.21 28.68 5.18
CA GLN A 261 10.95 29.29 5.63
C GLN A 261 10.18 28.38 6.60
N ILE A 262 10.19 27.06 6.38
CA ILE A 262 9.56 26.10 7.31
C ILE A 262 10.29 26.07 8.66
N ARG A 263 11.62 26.13 8.66
CA ARG A 263 12.40 26.23 9.90
C ARG A 263 12.09 27.52 10.64
N ALA A 264 12.03 28.64 9.93
CA ALA A 264 11.70 29.95 10.50
C ALA A 264 10.28 30.02 11.07
N ALA A 265 9.30 29.38 10.43
CA ALA A 265 7.90 29.37 10.91
C ALA A 265 7.68 28.46 12.15
N LYS A 266 8.65 27.60 12.49
CA LYS A 266 8.59 26.73 13.67
C LYS A 266 9.37 27.28 14.87
N GLY A 267 10.28 28.21 14.64
CA GLY A 267 10.98 28.96 15.69
C GLY A 267 10.14 30.15 16.15
#